data_AF-C4TD03-F1
#
_entry.id   AF-C4TD03-F1
#
_cell.length_a   1.000
_cell.length_b   1.000
_cell.length_c   1.000
_cell.angle_alpha   90.00
_cell.angle_beta   90.00
_cell.angle_gamma   90.00
#
_symmetry.space_group_name_H-M   'P 1'
#
loop_
_entity.id
_entity.type
_entity.pdbx_description
1 polymer ?
#
loop_
_entity_poly.entity_id
_entity_poly.type
_entity_poly.pdbx_seq_one_letter_code
_entity_poly.pdbx_strand_id
1 'polypeptide(L)'
;HTQAAAGMAGVMKMVLAMRHGLLPKTLHVDAPTPHVDWSAGSVELLTDLRPWPKTGEPWRAGVSSFGISGTNAHVVLEQAPTSEPAAVEPVDVEPVEAAARAGVVPWVLSARSEEALAAQAERLASFVEGRPELGLADVGFSLLSTRAELEHRAVVVGADKDQLLGGLRGLAGGLGGPGAVRGSVAATAASGAVLVFPGQGSQWLGMADELRESSPVFAGRMAECGEALSEFVSWKLDEVLSDEDMLARVDVVQPVLWAVMVSLAAVWEDCGVVPSAVVG
;
A
#
# COMPACT_ATOMS: atom_id res chain seq x y z
N HIS A 1 22.11 -30.99 -3.97
CA HIS A 1 22.32 -30.44 -5.33
C HIS A 1 20.97 -30.43 -6.05
N THR A 2 20.43 -29.27 -6.41
CA THR A 2 19.07 -29.10 -6.98
C THR A 2 19.04 -29.21 -8.52
N GLN A 3 20.01 -29.91 -9.10
CA GLN A 3 20.12 -30.18 -10.55
C GLN A 3 20.01 -28.88 -11.37
N ALA A 4 19.01 -28.77 -12.25
CA ALA A 4 18.80 -27.61 -13.13
C ALA A 4 18.68 -26.28 -12.36
N ALA A 5 18.22 -26.30 -11.11
CA ALA A 5 18.09 -25.10 -10.27
C ALA A 5 19.37 -24.74 -9.50
N ALA A 6 20.45 -25.53 -9.61
CA ALA A 6 21.64 -25.36 -8.77
C ALA A 6 22.36 -24.03 -8.98
N GLY A 7 22.50 -23.59 -10.24
CA GLY A 7 23.11 -22.28 -10.54
C GLY A 7 22.33 -21.13 -9.92
N MET A 8 21.01 -21.12 -10.10
CA MET A 8 20.14 -20.08 -9.55
C MET A 8 20.05 -20.12 -8.02
N ALA A 9 20.12 -21.30 -7.40
CA ALA A 9 20.23 -21.40 -5.94
C ALA A 9 21.53 -20.74 -5.44
N GLY A 10 22.64 -20.88 -6.17
CA GLY A 10 23.91 -20.18 -5.88
C GLY A 10 23.78 -18.66 -6.01
N VAL A 11 23.12 -18.18 -7.06
CA VAL A 11 22.82 -16.75 -7.25
C VAL A 11 21.97 -16.22 -6.09
N MET A 12 20.87 -16.89 -5.76
CA MET A 12 19.98 -16.50 -4.66
C MET A 12 20.72 -16.44 -3.32
N LYS A 13 21.58 -17.44 -3.03
CA LYS A 13 22.44 -17.46 -1.83
C LYS A 13 23.28 -16.18 -1.74
N MET A 14 23.92 -15.79 -2.83
CA MET A 14 24.83 -14.64 -2.84
C MET A 14 24.10 -13.30 -2.82
N VAL A 15 22.96 -13.18 -3.50
CA VAL A 15 22.11 -11.98 -3.41
C VAL A 15 21.60 -11.78 -1.98
N LEU A 16 21.14 -12.85 -1.31
CA LEU A 16 20.72 -12.77 0.09
C LEU A 16 21.89 -12.44 1.02
N ALA A 17 23.06 -13.04 0.81
CA ALA A 17 24.25 -12.75 1.59
C ALA A 17 24.68 -11.28 1.48
N MET A 18 24.60 -10.69 0.28
CA MET A 18 24.85 -9.25 0.07
C MET A 18 23.76 -8.40 0.74
N ARG A 19 22.48 -8.76 0.62
CA ARG A 19 21.38 -8.02 1.25
C ARG A 19 21.48 -7.99 2.78
N HIS A 20 21.95 -9.08 3.38
CA HIS A 20 22.10 -9.20 4.84
C HIS A 20 23.50 -8.84 5.35
N GLY A 21 24.47 -8.58 4.46
CA GLY A 21 25.86 -8.34 4.85
C GLY A 21 26.53 -9.51 5.58
N LEU A 22 26.09 -10.74 5.30
CA LEU A 22 26.54 -11.95 5.99
C LEU A 22 26.82 -13.06 4.98
N LEU A 23 28.00 -13.66 5.07
CA LEU A 23 28.42 -14.81 4.27
C LEU A 23 28.06 -16.11 5.00
N PRO A 24 27.09 -16.91 4.52
CA PRO A 24 26.63 -18.11 5.21
C PRO A 24 27.59 -19.28 5.02
N LYS A 25 27.84 -20.02 6.13
CA LYS A 25 28.77 -21.15 6.14
C LYS A 25 28.41 -22.24 5.14
N THR A 26 29.43 -22.90 4.62
CA THR A 26 29.29 -24.21 3.97
C THR A 26 29.21 -25.29 5.04
N LEU A 27 28.33 -26.27 4.84
CA LEU A 27 28.12 -27.37 5.78
C LEU A 27 28.98 -28.59 5.38
N HIS A 28 29.12 -29.53 6.32
CA HIS A 28 29.82 -30.80 6.14
C HIS A 28 31.31 -30.65 5.76
N VAL A 29 31.96 -29.65 6.37
CA VAL A 29 33.40 -29.46 6.29
C VAL A 29 33.98 -29.71 7.67
N ASP A 30 34.33 -30.96 7.97
CA ASP A 30 35.04 -31.32 9.20
C ASP A 30 36.55 -31.02 9.06
N ALA A 31 37.11 -31.27 7.87
CA ALA A 31 38.44 -30.86 7.46
C ALA A 31 38.47 -30.58 5.94
N PRO A 32 39.27 -29.63 5.44
CA PRO A 32 39.45 -29.42 4.00
C PRO A 32 39.94 -30.69 3.29
N THR A 33 39.52 -30.93 2.05
CA THR A 33 39.95 -32.13 1.31
C THR A 33 41.47 -32.12 1.09
N PRO A 34 42.17 -33.26 1.29
CA PRO A 34 43.63 -33.35 1.10
C PRO A 34 44.04 -33.35 -0.39
N HIS A 35 43.08 -33.43 -1.31
CA HIS A 35 43.34 -33.45 -2.76
C HIS A 35 43.57 -32.04 -3.36
N VAL A 36 43.46 -31.00 -2.55
CA VAL A 36 43.70 -29.60 -2.94
C VAL A 36 44.78 -29.04 -2.02
N ASP A 37 45.78 -28.37 -2.60
CA ASP A 37 46.75 -27.57 -1.83
C ASP A 37 46.13 -26.22 -1.48
N TRP A 38 45.53 -26.15 -0.28
CA TRP A 38 44.92 -24.93 0.24
C TRP A 38 45.93 -23.85 0.63
N SER A 39 47.22 -24.19 0.77
CA SER A 39 48.28 -23.25 1.17
C SER A 39 48.83 -22.43 0.01
N ALA A 40 48.69 -22.92 -1.21
CA ALA A 40 49.24 -22.30 -2.42
C ALA A 40 48.42 -21.10 -2.94
N GLY A 41 47.21 -20.85 -2.40
CA GLY A 41 46.28 -19.86 -2.95
C GLY A 41 45.66 -18.92 -1.93
N SER A 42 44.87 -17.96 -2.42
CA SER A 42 44.11 -17.00 -1.60
C SER A 42 42.65 -17.43 -1.38
N VAL A 43 42.36 -18.73 -1.42
CA VAL A 43 41.01 -19.29 -1.30
C VAL A 43 40.86 -20.00 0.04
N GLU A 44 39.81 -19.64 0.78
CA GLU A 44 39.49 -20.22 2.08
C GLU A 44 38.07 -20.81 2.06
N LEU A 45 37.87 -21.96 2.71
CA LEU A 45 36.54 -22.51 2.91
C LEU A 45 35.79 -21.71 3.97
N LEU A 46 34.53 -21.38 3.69
CA LEU A 46 33.69 -20.63 4.60
C LEU A 46 33.03 -21.55 5.63
N THR A 47 33.78 -22.04 6.62
CA THR A 47 33.27 -22.98 7.65
C THR A 47 32.36 -22.32 8.68
N ASP A 48 32.44 -21.00 8.81
CA ASP A 48 31.70 -20.20 9.78
C ASP A 48 30.91 -19.06 9.12
N LEU A 49 29.78 -18.70 9.74
CA LEU A 49 29.03 -17.51 9.37
C LEU A 49 29.90 -16.29 9.70
N ARG A 50 30.15 -15.42 8.71
CA ARG A 50 30.95 -14.21 8.93
C ARG A 50 30.32 -12.97 8.28
N PRO A 51 30.56 -11.78 8.84
CA PRO A 51 30.25 -10.53 8.15
C PRO A 51 30.94 -10.45 6.80
N TRP A 52 30.24 -9.88 5.82
CA TRP A 52 30.87 -9.53 4.56
C TRP A 52 31.89 -8.41 4.79
N PRO A 53 33.18 -8.57 4.39
CA PRO A 53 34.22 -7.58 4.66
C PRO A 53 33.87 -6.20 4.09
N LYS A 54 34.00 -5.14 4.90
CA LYS A 54 33.88 -3.76 4.42
C LYS A 54 35.21 -3.34 3.80
N THR A 55 35.25 -3.19 2.49
CA THR A 55 36.47 -2.86 1.73
C THR A 55 36.44 -1.45 1.13
N GLY A 56 35.34 -0.70 1.32
CA GLY A 56 35.12 0.59 0.64
C GLY A 56 34.64 0.46 -0.81
N GLU A 57 34.55 -0.77 -1.31
CA GLU A 57 34.13 -1.12 -2.67
C GLU A 57 32.81 -1.92 -2.61
N PRO A 58 31.98 -1.90 -3.67
CA PRO A 58 30.84 -2.78 -3.79
C PRO A 58 31.25 -4.25 -3.62
N TRP A 59 30.47 -5.00 -2.83
CA TRP A 59 30.72 -6.42 -2.67
C TRP A 59 30.51 -7.17 -3.98
N ARG A 60 31.45 -8.06 -4.31
CA ARG A 60 31.39 -8.89 -5.52
C ARG A 60 31.53 -10.37 -5.19
N ALA A 61 30.83 -11.22 -5.92
CA ALA A 61 30.91 -12.67 -5.79
C ALA A 61 30.79 -13.37 -7.15
N GLY A 62 31.57 -14.44 -7.33
CA GLY A 62 31.43 -15.34 -8.46
C GLY A 62 30.51 -16.52 -8.14
N VAL A 63 29.64 -16.89 -9.08
CA VAL A 63 28.83 -18.12 -9.04
C VAL A 63 29.17 -18.97 -10.25
N SER A 64 29.68 -20.17 -10.02
CA SER A 64 30.02 -21.14 -11.07
C SER A 64 29.03 -22.31 -11.08
N SER A 65 28.68 -22.79 -12.28
CA SER A 65 27.89 -24.00 -12.48
C SER A 65 28.46 -24.83 -13.62
N PHE A 66 28.68 -26.12 -13.37
CA PHE A 66 29.32 -27.05 -14.31
C PHE A 66 28.37 -28.22 -14.58
N GLY A 67 27.84 -28.29 -15.80
CA GLY A 67 26.94 -29.35 -16.22
C GLY A 67 27.68 -30.61 -16.60
N ILE A 68 27.05 -31.78 -16.40
CA ILE A 68 27.64 -33.08 -16.77
C ILE A 68 27.90 -33.22 -18.27
N SER A 69 27.21 -32.45 -19.11
CA SER A 69 27.47 -32.36 -20.55
C SER A 69 28.78 -31.65 -20.91
N GLY A 70 29.47 -31.06 -19.92
CA GLY A 70 30.68 -30.24 -20.11
C GLY A 70 30.39 -28.77 -20.37
N THR A 71 29.12 -28.34 -20.37
CA THR A 71 28.77 -26.92 -20.47
C THR A 71 28.95 -26.22 -19.12
N ASN A 72 29.72 -25.14 -19.12
CA ASN A 72 30.09 -24.38 -17.93
C ASN A 72 29.53 -22.96 -18.00
N ALA A 73 29.03 -22.45 -16.89
CA ALA A 73 28.60 -21.07 -16.74
C ALA A 73 29.27 -20.43 -15.51
N HIS A 74 29.67 -19.16 -15.64
CA HIS A 74 30.18 -18.35 -14.54
C HIS A 74 29.53 -16.97 -14.60
N VAL A 75 29.01 -16.50 -13.47
CA VAL A 75 28.39 -15.18 -13.34
C VAL A 75 29.09 -14.43 -12.22
N VAL A 76 29.35 -13.15 -12.44
CA VAL A 76 29.83 -12.21 -11.42
C VAL A 76 28.64 -11.37 -10.96
N LEU A 77 28.40 -11.35 -9.66
CA LEU A 77 27.39 -10.53 -9.01
C LEU A 77 28.08 -9.37 -8.31
N GLU A 78 27.44 -8.21 -8.34
CA GLU A 78 27.85 -7.03 -7.59
C GLU A 78 26.69 -6.56 -6.72
N GLN A 79 27.02 -6.05 -5.53
CA GLN A 79 26.09 -5.43 -4.61
C GLN A 79 25.36 -4.29 -5.32
N ALA A 80 24.03 -4.24 -5.18
CA ALA A 80 23.26 -3.10 -5.67
C ALA A 80 23.82 -1.81 -5.04
N PRO A 81 23.85 -0.69 -5.79
CA PRO A 81 24.22 0.60 -5.21
C PRO A 81 23.43 0.83 -3.94
N THR A 82 24.09 1.37 -2.90
CA THR A 82 23.36 1.91 -1.76
C THR A 82 22.59 3.11 -2.30
N SER A 83 21.35 2.88 -2.72
CA SER A 83 20.39 3.96 -2.78
C SER A 83 20.27 4.41 -1.33
N GLU A 84 20.93 5.51 -0.95
CA GLU A 84 20.25 6.43 -0.05
C GLU A 84 18.84 6.55 -0.64
N PRO A 85 17.76 6.35 0.15
CA PRO A 85 16.42 6.59 -0.36
C PRO A 85 16.54 7.93 -1.07
N ALA A 86 16.32 7.94 -2.39
CA ALA A 86 16.61 9.12 -3.19
C ALA A 86 16.06 10.26 -2.35
N ALA A 87 16.93 11.20 -1.96
CA ALA A 87 16.42 12.49 -1.56
C ALA A 87 15.62 12.87 -2.79
N VAL A 88 14.31 12.66 -2.72
CA VAL A 88 13.37 13.28 -3.60
C VAL A 88 13.70 14.71 -3.26
N GLU A 89 14.59 15.34 -4.05
CA GLU A 89 14.60 16.79 -4.13
C GLU A 89 13.12 17.09 -4.27
N PRO A 90 12.53 17.81 -3.29
CA PRO A 90 11.11 18.05 -3.33
C PRO A 90 10.88 18.64 -4.71
N VAL A 91 10.26 17.85 -5.58
CA VAL A 91 9.47 18.43 -6.65
C VAL A 91 8.58 19.38 -5.88
N ASP A 92 8.45 20.63 -6.29
CA ASP A 92 7.58 21.62 -5.65
C ASP A 92 6.08 21.23 -5.73
N VAL A 93 5.74 19.95 -5.61
CA VAL A 93 4.58 19.51 -4.88
C VAL A 93 4.91 19.68 -3.41
N GLU A 94 4.27 20.65 -2.77
CA GLU A 94 4.20 20.69 -1.31
C GLU A 94 4.03 19.25 -0.79
N PRO A 95 4.75 18.84 0.28
CA PRO A 95 4.44 17.60 0.94
C PRO A 95 2.95 17.63 1.18
N VAL A 96 2.22 16.67 0.61
CA VAL A 96 0.78 16.56 0.85
C VAL A 96 0.68 16.10 2.30
N GLU A 97 0.85 17.03 3.25
CA GLU A 97 0.51 16.87 4.66
C GLU A 97 -0.94 16.41 4.79
N ALA A 98 -1.76 16.62 3.74
CA ALA A 98 -3.11 16.08 3.64
C ALA A 98 -3.16 14.53 3.67
N ALA A 99 -2.16 13.82 3.10
CA ALA A 99 -2.09 12.36 3.17
C ALA A 99 -1.69 11.86 4.57
N ALA A 100 -0.91 12.67 5.30
CA ALA A 100 -0.63 12.43 6.72
C ALA A 100 -1.79 12.85 7.64
N ARG A 101 -2.66 13.77 7.21
CA ARG A 101 -3.81 14.27 7.98
C ARG A 101 -5.05 13.39 7.91
N ALA A 102 -5.23 12.56 6.88
CA ALA A 102 -6.44 11.75 6.78
C ALA A 102 -6.58 10.72 7.92
N GLY A 103 -5.50 10.40 8.65
CA GLY A 103 -5.49 9.47 9.78
C GLY A 103 -5.77 8.02 9.40
N VAL A 104 -6.60 7.81 8.39
CA VAL A 104 -7.19 6.57 7.90
C VAL A 104 -6.49 6.14 6.61
N VAL A 105 -6.07 4.88 6.56
CA VAL A 105 -5.44 4.28 5.37
C VAL A 105 -6.23 3.05 4.88
N PRO A 106 -6.41 2.89 3.56
CA PRO A 106 -6.99 1.68 2.99
C PRO A 106 -5.91 0.63 2.72
N TRP A 107 -6.13 -0.60 3.18
CA TRP A 107 -5.39 -1.78 2.78
C TRP A 107 -6.22 -2.61 1.82
N VAL A 108 -5.79 -2.64 0.56
CA VAL A 108 -6.48 -3.36 -0.53
C VAL A 108 -5.89 -4.76 -0.67
N LEU A 109 -6.75 -5.77 -0.70
CA LEU A 109 -6.38 -7.17 -0.90
C LEU A 109 -7.14 -7.73 -2.08
N SER A 110 -6.50 -8.62 -2.84
CA SER A 110 -7.19 -9.40 -3.85
C SER A 110 -6.64 -10.81 -3.99
N ALA A 111 -7.49 -11.73 -4.46
CA ALA A 111 -7.14 -13.12 -4.74
C ALA A 111 -8.02 -13.74 -5.83
N ARG A 112 -7.64 -14.94 -6.30
CA ARG A 112 -8.40 -15.73 -7.29
C ARG A 112 -9.58 -16.51 -6.69
N SER A 113 -9.69 -16.58 -5.37
CA SER A 113 -10.81 -17.21 -4.66
C SER A 113 -11.02 -16.56 -3.29
N GLU A 114 -12.17 -16.81 -2.66
CA GLU A 114 -12.45 -16.30 -1.30
C GLU A 114 -11.50 -16.89 -0.26
N GLU A 115 -11.17 -18.18 -0.37
CA GLU A 115 -10.23 -18.85 0.53
C GLU A 115 -8.81 -18.29 0.38
N ALA A 116 -8.40 -18.01 -0.85
CA ALA A 116 -7.11 -17.39 -1.11
C ALA A 116 -7.06 -15.94 -0.60
N LEU A 117 -8.18 -15.22 -0.60
CA LEU A 117 -8.30 -13.89 -0.02
C LEU A 117 -8.18 -13.93 1.51
N ALA A 118 -8.87 -14.86 2.17
CA ALA A 118 -8.77 -15.07 3.61
C ALA A 118 -7.33 -15.45 4.02
N ALA A 119 -6.70 -16.38 3.30
CA ALA A 119 -5.30 -16.75 3.54
C ALA A 119 -4.34 -15.59 3.28
N GLN A 120 -4.64 -14.70 2.33
CA GLN A 120 -3.85 -13.50 2.09
C GLN A 120 -4.01 -12.49 3.22
N ALA A 121 -5.21 -12.35 3.79
CA ALA A 121 -5.44 -11.50 4.96
C ALA A 121 -4.69 -12.01 6.21
N GLU A 122 -4.66 -13.32 6.43
CA GLU A 122 -3.89 -13.96 7.52
C GLU A 122 -2.39 -13.71 7.36
N ARG A 123 -1.82 -13.98 6.17
CA ARG A 123 -0.41 -13.67 5.87
C ARG A 123 -0.11 -12.19 6.03
N LEU A 124 -1.06 -11.35 5.59
CA LEU A 124 -1.24 -9.93 5.89
C LEU A 124 -0.89 -9.59 7.34
N ALA A 125 -1.78 -10.06 8.22
CA ALA A 125 -1.73 -9.78 9.64
C ALA A 125 -0.41 -10.24 10.26
N SER A 126 0.01 -11.48 10.01
CA SER A 126 1.26 -12.01 10.56
C SER A 126 2.50 -11.24 10.07
N PHE A 127 2.50 -10.80 8.80
CA PHE A 127 3.60 -10.02 8.22
C PHE A 127 3.79 -8.70 8.97
N VAL A 128 2.70 -7.99 9.26
CA VAL A 128 2.71 -6.67 9.91
C VAL A 128 2.85 -6.78 11.44
N GLU A 129 2.30 -7.82 12.06
CA GLU A 129 2.51 -8.11 13.48
C GLU A 129 3.99 -8.38 13.79
N GLY A 130 4.65 -9.17 12.95
CA GLY A 130 6.08 -9.48 13.09
C GLY A 130 7.03 -8.31 12.78
N ARG A 131 6.50 -7.16 12.32
CA ARG A 131 7.27 -5.99 11.90
C ARG A 131 6.62 -4.68 12.35
N PRO A 132 6.72 -4.32 13.65
CA PRO A 132 6.13 -3.11 14.20
C PRO A 132 6.69 -1.81 13.61
N GLU A 133 7.83 -1.86 12.94
CA GLU A 133 8.49 -0.72 12.30
C GLU A 133 7.85 -0.27 10.98
N LEU A 134 6.93 -1.05 10.40
CA LEU A 134 6.32 -0.72 9.11
C LEU A 134 5.31 0.43 9.22
N GLY A 135 5.45 1.43 8.36
CA GLY A 135 4.46 2.49 8.17
C GLY A 135 3.16 1.94 7.57
N LEU A 136 2.01 2.31 8.15
CA LEU A 136 0.70 1.82 7.69
C LEU A 136 0.39 2.26 6.25
N ALA A 137 0.79 3.48 5.90
CA ALA A 137 0.66 4.04 4.56
C ALA A 137 1.57 3.30 3.55
N ASP A 138 2.80 2.97 3.91
CA ASP A 138 3.72 2.21 3.03
C ASP A 138 3.19 0.81 2.71
N VAL A 139 2.56 0.16 3.70
CA VAL A 139 1.87 -1.11 3.51
C VAL A 139 0.69 -0.94 2.55
N GLY A 140 -0.16 0.05 2.77
CA GLY A 140 -1.31 0.35 1.90
C GLY A 140 -0.89 0.67 0.46
N PHE A 141 0.11 1.54 0.30
CA PHE A 141 0.69 1.89 -1.00
C PHE A 141 1.28 0.66 -1.71
N SER A 142 2.03 -0.18 -0.98
CA SER A 142 2.61 -1.40 -1.56
C SER A 142 1.53 -2.39 -1.99
N LEU A 143 0.45 -2.53 -1.22
CA LEU A 143 -0.67 -3.39 -1.56
C LEU A 143 -1.36 -2.93 -2.85
N LEU A 144 -1.48 -1.61 -3.06
CA LEU A 144 -2.09 -1.04 -4.26
C LEU A 144 -1.17 -1.09 -5.49
N SER A 145 0.11 -0.72 -5.33
CA SER A 145 1.02 -0.47 -6.45
C SER A 145 1.87 -1.67 -6.88
N THR A 146 2.02 -2.70 -6.02
CA THR A 146 2.95 -3.82 -6.26
C THR A 146 2.28 -5.19 -6.28
N ARG A 147 0.94 -5.24 -6.25
CA ARG A 147 0.17 -6.49 -6.30
C ARG A 147 -0.77 -6.47 -7.51
N ALA A 148 -1.01 -7.65 -8.06
CA ALA A 148 -2.00 -7.80 -9.11
C ALA A 148 -3.41 -7.56 -8.55
N GLU A 149 -4.27 -6.94 -9.35
CA GLU A 149 -5.69 -6.83 -9.05
C GLU A 149 -6.44 -8.07 -9.55
N LEU A 150 -7.03 -8.82 -8.62
CA LEU A 150 -7.73 -10.08 -8.90
C LEU A 150 -9.24 -9.96 -8.59
N GLU A 151 -9.99 -11.02 -8.88
CA GLU A 151 -11.46 -11.00 -8.90
C GLU A 151 -12.09 -10.86 -7.52
N HIS A 152 -11.57 -11.56 -6.50
CA HIS A 152 -12.05 -11.48 -5.13
C HIS A 152 -11.28 -10.38 -4.42
N ARG A 153 -11.96 -9.33 -3.98
CA ARG A 153 -11.35 -8.12 -3.44
C ARG A 153 -11.86 -7.81 -2.05
N ALA A 154 -10.99 -7.26 -1.22
CA ALA A 154 -11.38 -6.66 0.05
C ALA A 154 -10.59 -5.38 0.29
N VAL A 155 -11.19 -4.44 1.01
CA VAL A 155 -10.55 -3.23 1.50
C VAL A 155 -10.76 -3.18 3.00
N VAL A 156 -9.68 -3.07 3.76
CA VAL A 156 -9.71 -2.77 5.19
C VAL A 156 -9.33 -1.31 5.38
N VAL A 157 -10.17 -0.54 6.05
CA VAL A 157 -9.99 0.87 6.32
C VAL A 157 -9.79 1.05 7.81
N GLY A 158 -8.73 1.75 8.21
CA GLY A 158 -8.44 1.99 9.62
C GLY A 158 -7.45 3.12 9.84
N ALA A 159 -7.57 3.78 10.98
CA ALA A 159 -6.71 4.89 11.40
C ALA A 159 -5.46 4.46 12.16
N ASP A 160 -5.45 3.22 12.63
CA ASP A 160 -4.37 2.67 13.42
C ASP A 160 -4.14 1.20 13.10
N LYS A 161 -3.03 0.68 13.64
CA LYS A 161 -2.61 -0.70 13.42
C LYS A 161 -3.63 -1.71 13.96
N ASP A 162 -4.28 -1.42 15.07
CA ASP A 162 -5.20 -2.36 15.72
C ASP A 162 -6.50 -2.50 14.93
N GLN A 163 -7.02 -1.40 14.39
CA GLN A 163 -8.16 -1.38 13.49
C GLN A 163 -7.88 -2.18 12.22
N LEU A 164 -6.73 -1.93 11.58
CA LEU A 164 -6.34 -2.63 10.34
C LEU A 164 -6.11 -4.12 10.58
N LEU A 165 -5.41 -4.50 11.66
CA LEU A 165 -5.23 -5.90 12.04
C LEU A 165 -6.56 -6.56 12.41
N GLY A 166 -7.45 -5.84 13.10
CA GLY A 166 -8.81 -6.30 13.41
C GLY A 166 -9.59 -6.65 12.15
N GLY A 167 -9.59 -5.76 11.15
CA GLY A 167 -10.23 -6.00 9.86
C GLY A 167 -9.61 -7.17 9.08
N LEU A 168 -8.27 -7.29 9.06
CA LEU A 168 -7.58 -8.42 8.44
C LEU A 168 -7.93 -9.76 9.10
N ARG A 169 -7.97 -9.82 10.45
CA ARG A 169 -8.37 -11.03 11.17
C ARG A 169 -9.84 -11.38 10.92
N GLY A 170 -10.71 -10.38 10.80
CA GLY A 170 -12.10 -10.57 10.38
C GLY A 170 -12.18 -11.25 9.01
N LEU A 171 -11.47 -10.70 8.02
CA LEU A 171 -11.39 -11.27 6.67
C LEU A 171 -10.80 -12.69 6.66
N ALA A 172 -9.76 -12.95 7.44
CA ALA A 172 -9.16 -14.27 7.57
C ALA A 172 -10.16 -15.31 8.14
N GLY A 173 -11.03 -14.88 9.05
CA GLY A 173 -12.14 -15.70 9.57
C GLY A 173 -13.32 -15.87 8.60
N GLY A 174 -13.26 -15.33 7.38
CA GLY A 174 -14.34 -15.39 6.38
C GLY A 174 -15.52 -14.47 6.67
N LEU A 175 -15.41 -13.64 7.72
CA LEU A 175 -16.44 -12.68 8.14
C LEU A 175 -16.08 -11.28 7.62
N GLY A 176 -17.10 -10.50 7.23
CA GLY A 176 -16.91 -9.06 7.12
C GLY A 176 -16.78 -8.47 8.53
N GLY A 177 -15.64 -7.86 8.84
CA GLY A 177 -15.42 -7.16 10.11
C GLY A 177 -15.76 -5.66 10.01
N PRO A 178 -15.86 -4.95 11.15
CA PRO A 178 -15.93 -3.49 11.16
C PRO A 178 -14.76 -2.91 10.37
N GLY A 179 -15.03 -1.96 9.47
CA GLY A 179 -13.99 -1.34 8.63
C GLY A 179 -13.49 -2.21 7.47
N ALA A 180 -14.05 -3.40 7.24
CA ALA A 180 -13.69 -4.26 6.10
C ALA A 180 -14.86 -4.41 5.12
N VAL A 181 -14.63 -4.06 3.86
CA VAL A 181 -15.57 -4.25 2.75
C VAL A 181 -15.03 -5.33 1.84
N ARG A 182 -15.89 -6.25 1.39
CA ARG A 182 -15.53 -7.31 0.44
C ARG A 182 -16.47 -7.33 -0.75
N GLY A 183 -15.95 -7.77 -1.89
CA GLY A 183 -16.72 -7.97 -3.09
C GLY A 183 -15.99 -8.87 -4.08
N SER A 184 -16.70 -9.30 -5.10
CA SER A 184 -16.11 -9.98 -6.25
C SER A 184 -16.51 -9.25 -7.53
N VAL A 185 -15.58 -9.19 -8.47
CA VAL A 185 -15.85 -8.62 -9.79
C VAL A 185 -16.34 -9.75 -10.70
N ALA A 186 -17.60 -9.67 -11.13
CA ALA A 186 -18.11 -10.56 -12.15
C ALA A 186 -17.49 -10.19 -13.52
N ALA A 187 -17.15 -11.20 -14.33
CA ALA A 187 -16.56 -10.98 -15.66
C ALA A 187 -17.44 -10.14 -16.60
N THR A 188 -18.74 -10.01 -16.31
CA THR A 188 -19.73 -9.28 -17.09
C THR A 188 -20.20 -7.98 -16.43
N ALA A 189 -19.59 -7.57 -15.32
CA ALA A 189 -20.00 -6.36 -14.62
C ALA A 189 -19.78 -5.13 -15.51
N ALA A 190 -20.82 -4.28 -15.62
CA ALA A 190 -20.66 -2.96 -16.23
C ALA A 190 -19.64 -2.16 -15.41
N SER A 191 -18.70 -1.52 -16.10
CA SER A 191 -17.68 -0.67 -15.49
C SER A 191 -18.16 0.78 -15.44
N GLY A 192 -17.83 1.49 -14.36
CA GLY A 192 -18.08 2.92 -14.23
C GLY A 192 -18.96 3.27 -13.04
N ALA A 193 -18.60 4.35 -12.33
CA ALA A 193 -19.40 4.86 -11.22
C ALA A 193 -20.57 5.69 -11.75
N VAL A 194 -21.72 5.61 -11.09
CA VAL A 194 -22.84 6.54 -11.27
C VAL A 194 -22.99 7.34 -10.00
N LEU A 195 -22.88 8.66 -10.06
CA LEU A 195 -23.15 9.51 -8.90
C LEU A 195 -24.64 9.78 -8.81
N VAL A 196 -25.22 9.48 -7.64
CA VAL A 196 -26.64 9.68 -7.35
C VAL A 196 -26.78 10.82 -6.34
N PHE A 197 -27.54 11.83 -6.70
CA PHE A 197 -27.72 13.08 -5.96
C PHE A 197 -29.14 13.15 -5.38
N PRO A 198 -29.39 12.61 -4.17
CA PRO A 198 -30.73 12.58 -3.60
C PRO A 198 -31.26 13.98 -3.27
N GLY A 199 -32.59 14.09 -3.20
CA GLY A 199 -33.25 15.30 -2.70
C GLY A 199 -33.15 15.47 -1.17
N GLN A 200 -34.06 16.26 -0.62
CA GLN A 200 -34.13 16.52 0.82
C GLN A 200 -34.43 15.24 1.64
N GLY A 201 -33.83 15.13 2.83
CA GLY A 201 -34.08 14.05 3.79
C GLY A 201 -32.81 13.38 4.32
N SER A 202 -31.65 13.66 3.72
CA SER A 202 -30.35 13.09 4.11
C SER A 202 -29.53 13.99 5.05
N GLN A 203 -30.02 15.18 5.38
CA GLN A 203 -29.31 16.13 6.23
C GLN A 203 -29.24 15.67 7.68
N TRP A 204 -28.14 15.99 8.35
CA TRP A 204 -27.94 15.83 9.78
C TRP A 204 -26.99 16.92 10.30
N LEU A 205 -27.04 17.22 11.60
CA LEU A 205 -26.26 18.30 12.20
C LEU A 205 -24.76 17.97 12.17
N GLY A 206 -23.95 18.85 11.57
CA GLY A 206 -22.50 18.64 11.44
C GLY A 206 -22.08 17.74 10.26
N MET A 207 -22.97 17.52 9.29
CA MET A 207 -22.73 16.60 8.15
C MET A 207 -21.52 16.91 7.25
N ALA A 208 -20.92 18.08 7.41
CA ALA A 208 -19.80 18.56 6.60
C ALA A 208 -18.54 18.83 7.44
N ASP A 209 -18.61 18.79 8.77
CA ASP A 209 -17.59 19.38 9.64
C ASP A 209 -16.25 18.63 9.53
N GLU A 210 -16.28 17.31 9.70
CA GLU A 210 -15.06 16.49 9.62
C GLU A 210 -14.38 16.57 8.25
N LEU A 211 -15.16 16.60 7.16
CA LEU A 211 -14.62 16.71 5.80
C LEU A 211 -14.09 18.11 5.50
N ARG A 212 -14.66 19.18 6.08
CA ARG A 212 -14.11 20.54 5.96
C ARG A 212 -12.76 20.67 6.66
N GLU A 213 -12.57 19.94 7.75
CA GLU A 213 -11.29 19.93 8.49
C GLU A 213 -10.24 19.03 7.83
N SER A 214 -10.65 17.86 7.34
CA SER A 214 -9.73 16.81 6.86
C SER A 214 -9.47 16.82 5.36
N SER A 215 -10.37 17.35 4.54
CA SER A 215 -10.26 17.38 3.07
C SER A 215 -10.20 18.82 2.53
N PRO A 216 -9.02 19.29 2.09
CA PRO A 216 -8.88 20.60 1.45
C PRO A 216 -9.76 20.77 0.20
N VAL A 217 -9.98 19.68 -0.55
CA VAL A 217 -10.83 19.67 -1.75
C VAL A 217 -12.29 19.90 -1.38
N PHE A 218 -12.78 19.21 -0.35
CA PHE A 218 -14.13 19.40 0.15
C PHE A 218 -14.32 20.82 0.68
N ALA A 219 -13.39 21.30 1.52
CA ALA A 219 -13.43 22.64 2.10
C ALA A 219 -13.41 23.74 1.03
N GLY A 220 -12.55 23.60 0.02
CA GLY A 220 -12.46 24.52 -1.11
C GLY A 220 -13.76 24.58 -1.91
N ARG A 221 -14.33 23.43 -2.26
CA ARG A 221 -15.61 23.39 -3.00
C ARG A 221 -16.79 23.93 -2.19
N MET A 222 -16.82 23.69 -0.88
CA MET A 222 -17.82 24.28 0.01
C MET A 222 -17.73 25.81 0.04
N ALA A 223 -16.51 26.37 0.08
CA ALA A 223 -16.30 27.83 0.05
C ALA A 223 -16.79 28.44 -1.29
N GLU A 224 -16.45 27.83 -2.43
CA GLU A 224 -16.93 28.24 -3.76
C GLU A 224 -18.47 28.23 -3.83
N CYS A 225 -19.12 27.19 -3.28
CA CYS A 225 -20.58 27.12 -3.20
C CYS A 225 -21.16 28.24 -2.30
N GLY A 226 -20.51 28.56 -1.19
CA GLY A 226 -20.91 29.65 -0.30
C GLY A 226 -20.85 31.02 -0.98
N GLU A 227 -19.78 31.29 -1.73
CA GLU A 227 -19.65 32.50 -2.54
C GLU A 227 -20.75 32.59 -3.61
N ALA A 228 -20.99 31.50 -4.34
CA ALA A 228 -22.02 31.44 -5.39
C ALA A 228 -23.44 31.65 -4.85
N LEU A 229 -23.73 31.20 -3.63
CA LEU A 229 -25.04 31.38 -3.00
C LEU A 229 -25.24 32.78 -2.41
N SER A 230 -24.17 33.50 -2.09
CA SER A 230 -24.20 34.70 -1.23
C SER A 230 -25.13 35.82 -1.71
N GLU A 231 -25.36 35.95 -3.02
CA GLU A 231 -26.28 36.96 -3.59
C GLU A 231 -27.76 36.55 -3.51
N PHE A 232 -28.05 35.27 -3.30
CA PHE A 232 -29.40 34.70 -3.32
C PHE A 232 -29.97 34.42 -1.94
N VAL A 233 -29.12 34.42 -0.91
CA VAL A 233 -29.50 34.04 0.46
C VAL A 233 -29.07 35.09 1.49
N SER A 234 -29.78 35.18 2.60
CA SER A 234 -29.48 36.12 3.68
C SER A 234 -28.60 35.54 4.80
N TRP A 235 -28.09 34.32 4.60
CA TRP A 235 -27.33 33.54 5.58
C TRP A 235 -26.01 33.08 4.95
N LYS A 236 -25.03 32.69 5.78
CA LYS A 236 -23.75 32.15 5.29
C LYS A 236 -23.73 30.63 5.39
N LEU A 237 -23.26 29.97 4.34
CA LEU A 237 -23.19 28.51 4.26
C LEU A 237 -22.44 27.88 5.44
N ASP A 238 -21.33 28.48 5.86
CA ASP A 238 -20.52 27.99 6.98
C ASP A 238 -21.21 28.10 8.34
N GLU A 239 -22.10 29.08 8.51
CA GLU A 239 -22.77 29.35 9.79
C GLU A 239 -24.01 28.44 9.98
N VAL A 240 -24.64 28.00 8.89
CA VAL A 240 -25.88 27.19 8.95
C VAL A 240 -25.67 25.70 9.16
N LEU A 241 -24.47 25.15 8.89
CA LEU A 241 -24.19 23.71 9.03
C LEU A 241 -24.26 23.20 10.47
N SER A 242 -24.04 24.10 11.44
CA SER A 242 -24.07 23.80 12.88
C SER A 242 -25.33 24.34 13.57
N ASP A 243 -26.32 24.83 12.80
CA ASP A 243 -27.57 25.39 13.33
C ASP A 243 -28.76 24.50 12.93
N GLU A 244 -29.29 23.76 13.90
CA GLU A 244 -30.39 22.82 13.71
C GLU A 244 -31.69 23.50 13.26
N ASP A 245 -32.00 24.67 13.81
CA ASP A 245 -33.22 25.42 13.48
C ASP A 245 -33.15 25.97 12.04
N MET A 246 -31.96 26.38 11.60
CA MET A 246 -31.73 26.79 10.22
C MET A 246 -31.82 25.61 9.25
N LEU A 247 -31.28 24.44 9.59
CA LEU A 247 -31.39 23.23 8.76
C LEU A 247 -32.82 22.66 8.68
N ALA A 248 -33.72 23.05 9.59
CA ALA A 248 -35.13 22.70 9.50
C ALA A 248 -35.89 23.51 8.43
N ARG A 249 -35.34 24.65 7.99
CA ARG A 249 -35.95 25.51 6.97
C ARG A 249 -35.66 24.99 5.57
N VAL A 250 -36.72 24.78 4.78
CA VAL A 250 -36.61 24.23 3.41
C VAL A 250 -35.77 25.13 2.49
N ASP A 251 -35.91 26.45 2.62
CA ASP A 251 -35.17 27.45 1.84
C ASP A 251 -33.67 27.51 2.20
N VAL A 252 -33.26 26.89 3.31
CA VAL A 252 -31.86 26.77 3.74
C VAL A 252 -31.32 25.38 3.39
N VAL A 253 -32.03 24.32 3.79
CA VAL A 253 -31.55 22.94 3.69
C VAL A 253 -31.28 22.49 2.26
N GLN A 254 -32.10 22.94 1.29
CA GLN A 254 -31.93 22.53 -0.11
C GLN A 254 -30.64 23.10 -0.73
N PRO A 255 -30.36 24.42 -0.65
CA PRO A 255 -29.06 24.97 -1.05
C PRO A 255 -27.86 24.36 -0.29
N VAL A 256 -28.00 24.10 1.01
CA VAL A 256 -26.93 23.49 1.82
C VAL A 256 -26.62 22.06 1.34
N LEU A 257 -27.66 21.24 1.13
CA LEU A 257 -27.49 19.87 0.61
C LEU A 257 -26.88 19.87 -0.79
N TRP A 258 -27.26 20.81 -1.66
CA TRP A 258 -26.62 20.98 -2.96
C TRP A 258 -25.12 21.25 -2.82
N ALA A 259 -24.72 22.18 -1.95
CA ALA A 259 -23.31 22.51 -1.72
C ALA A 259 -22.52 21.30 -1.19
N VAL A 260 -23.07 20.56 -0.23
CA VAL A 260 -22.45 19.33 0.30
C VAL A 260 -22.31 18.28 -0.80
N MET A 261 -23.36 18.03 -1.58
CA MET A 261 -23.33 17.03 -2.64
C MET A 261 -22.32 17.33 -3.74
N VAL A 262 -22.23 18.58 -4.19
CA VAL A 262 -21.22 19.00 -5.19
C VAL A 262 -19.81 18.92 -4.61
N SER A 263 -19.65 19.20 -3.32
CA SER A 263 -18.36 19.08 -2.63
C SER A 263 -17.92 17.63 -2.45
N LEU A 264 -18.84 16.70 -2.15
CA LEU A 264 -18.57 15.27 -2.15
C LEU A 264 -18.19 14.77 -3.55
N ALA A 265 -18.85 15.26 -4.60
CA ALA A 265 -18.50 14.90 -5.98
C ALA A 265 -17.06 15.34 -6.33
N ALA A 266 -16.63 16.52 -5.87
CA ALA A 266 -15.26 16.99 -6.05
C ALA A 266 -14.22 16.09 -5.34
N VAL A 267 -14.53 15.58 -4.14
CA VAL A 267 -13.65 14.62 -3.44
C VAL A 267 -13.52 13.31 -4.21
N TRP A 268 -14.62 12.80 -4.77
CA TRP A 268 -14.57 11.61 -5.63
C TRP A 268 -13.71 11.81 -6.87
N GLU A 269 -13.83 12.98 -7.51
CA GLU A 269 -13.02 13.35 -8.67
C GLU A 269 -11.52 13.45 -8.33
N ASP A 270 -11.17 14.02 -7.17
CA ASP A 270 -9.79 14.09 -6.67
C ASP A 270 -9.19 12.70 -6.41
N CYS A 271 -10.00 11.74 -5.98
CA CYS A 271 -9.63 10.33 -5.89
C CYS A 271 -9.55 9.61 -7.26
N GLY A 272 -9.71 10.32 -8.37
CA GLY A 272 -9.66 9.79 -9.73
C GLY A 272 -10.93 9.08 -10.19
N VAL A 273 -12.04 9.19 -9.45
CA VAL A 273 -13.33 8.60 -9.85
C VAL A 273 -14.05 9.52 -10.82
N VAL A 274 -14.05 9.14 -12.10
CA VAL A 274 -14.82 9.83 -13.14
C VAL A 274 -16.18 9.14 -13.32
N PRO A 275 -17.31 9.81 -13.02
CA PRO A 275 -18.62 9.22 -13.19
C PRO A 275 -18.96 8.98 -14.66
N SER A 276 -19.51 7.82 -14.97
CA SER A 276 -20.03 7.49 -16.30
C SER A 276 -21.43 8.05 -16.53
N ALA A 277 -22.17 8.32 -15.46
CA ALA A 277 -23.45 8.99 -15.47
C ALA A 277 -23.72 9.69 -14.14
N VAL A 278 -24.69 10.59 -14.13
CA VAL A 278 -25.24 11.22 -12.93
C VAL A 278 -26.76 11.09 -12.93
N VAL A 279 -27.35 10.90 -11.75
CA VAL A 279 -28.81 10.84 -11.55
C VAL A 279 -29.17 11.69 -10.34
N GLY A 280 -30.24 12.49 -10.43
CA GLY A 280 -30.79 13.28 -9.32
C GLY A 280 -32.30 13.15 -9.25
#